data_AF-A0A7C5BFJ8-F1
#
_entry.id   AF-A0A7C5BFJ8-F1
#
_cell.length_a   1.000
_cell.length_b   1.000
_cell.length_c   1.000
_cell.angle_alpha   90.00
_cell.angle_beta   90.00
_cell.angle_gamma   90.00
#
_symmetry.space_group_name_H-M   'P 1'
#
loop_
_entity.id
_entity.type
_entity.pdbx_description
1 polymer ?
#
loop_
_entity_poly.entity_id
_entity_poly.type
_entity_poly.pdbx_seq_one_letter_code
_entity_poly.pdbx_strand_id
1 'polypeptide(L)'
;GFWPNLKKIYTEGISKISLLDIIYAQELNYSVKLLAIAKKEKKFLDLRVHPTLVSEEHPLSEVSSSYNAVFLDTLPAGKLLFYGRGAGGEPTSSAIISDIVNLSTFERKSFREKERVFLKNINNVKLRYYIRFMAKDRPGVLSKISKILASYNISIASVTQKERKRGKIVPIIMLTHEAKEESIRKAIFKIDKLDVIKRPSFIIRIEDL
;
A
#
# COMPACT_ATOMS: atom_id res chain seq x y z
N GLY A 1 -2.53 5.46 25.56
CA GLY A 1 -2.89 5.62 24.13
C GLY A 1 -2.29 6.89 23.53
N PHE A 2 -2.21 6.99 22.21
CA PHE A 2 -1.68 8.15 21.47
C PHE A 2 -2.69 8.62 20.41
N TRP A 3 -2.98 9.92 20.36
CA TRP A 3 -3.81 10.52 19.32
C TRP A 3 -2.91 11.22 18.29
N PRO A 4 -2.76 10.68 17.07
CA PRO A 4 -1.94 11.30 16.04
C PRO A 4 -2.61 12.57 15.49
N ASN A 5 -1.80 13.56 15.12
CA ASN A 5 -2.28 14.63 14.26
C ASN A 5 -2.58 14.03 12.87
N LEU A 6 -3.85 14.06 12.45
CA LEU A 6 -4.31 13.47 11.19
C LEU A 6 -3.55 14.01 9.96
N LYS A 7 -3.11 15.27 9.98
CA LYS A 7 -2.31 15.88 8.89
C LYS A 7 -0.91 15.28 8.74
N LYS A 8 -0.44 14.53 9.74
CA LYS A 8 0.85 13.84 9.73
C LYS A 8 0.76 12.40 9.22
N ILE A 9 -0.44 11.88 8.97
CA ILE A 9 -0.65 10.55 8.41
C ILE A 9 -0.45 10.65 6.91
N TYR A 10 0.42 9.81 6.34
CA TYR A 10 0.60 9.77 4.90
C TYR A 10 -0.67 9.26 4.23
N THR A 11 -1.18 9.98 3.22
CA THR A 11 -2.40 9.60 2.50
C THR A 11 -2.19 9.69 1.00
N GLU A 12 -2.64 8.65 0.29
CA GLU A 12 -2.63 8.56 -1.16
C GLU A 12 -3.93 7.90 -1.63
N GLY A 13 -4.58 8.49 -2.64
CA GLY A 13 -5.83 7.97 -3.19
C GLY A 13 -5.62 6.98 -4.35
N ILE A 14 -6.73 6.51 -4.90
CA ILE A 14 -6.77 5.50 -5.98
C ILE A 14 -6.85 6.10 -7.39
N SER A 15 -6.92 7.43 -7.53
CA SER A 15 -7.24 8.12 -8.79
C SER A 15 -6.24 7.91 -9.94
N LYS A 16 -5.00 7.48 -9.63
CA LYS A 16 -3.94 7.23 -10.61
C LYS A 16 -3.83 5.77 -11.05
N ILE A 17 -4.57 4.87 -10.41
CA ILE A 17 -4.59 3.45 -10.73
C ILE A 17 -5.34 3.28 -12.05
N SER A 18 -4.73 2.61 -13.01
CA SER A 18 -5.36 2.30 -14.28
C SER A 18 -5.80 0.83 -14.34
N LEU A 19 -6.67 0.52 -15.30
CA LEU A 19 -7.08 -0.85 -15.59
C LEU A 19 -5.89 -1.79 -15.84
N LEU A 20 -4.84 -1.29 -16.49
CA LEU A 20 -3.64 -2.08 -16.77
C LEU A 20 -2.92 -2.51 -15.48
N ASP A 21 -2.96 -1.67 -14.44
CA ASP A 21 -2.34 -1.99 -13.15
C ASP A 21 -3.12 -3.09 -12.43
N ILE A 22 -4.45 -3.07 -12.53
CA ILE A 22 -5.34 -4.09 -11.96
C ILE A 22 -5.11 -5.45 -12.65
N ILE A 23 -5.08 -5.47 -13.98
CA ILE A 23 -4.85 -6.69 -14.76
C ILE A 23 -3.48 -7.30 -14.43
N TYR A 24 -2.42 -6.49 -14.43
CA TYR A 24 -1.09 -7.01 -14.10
C TYR A 24 -0.95 -7.42 -12.64
N ALA A 25 -1.63 -6.76 -11.71
CA ALA A 25 -1.64 -7.19 -10.31
C ALA A 25 -2.23 -8.60 -10.20
N GLN A 26 -3.38 -8.85 -10.83
CA GLN A 26 -4.04 -10.17 -10.84
C GLN A 26 -3.15 -11.25 -11.47
N GLU A 27 -2.51 -10.95 -12.61
CA GLU A 27 -1.57 -11.88 -13.25
C GLU A 27 -0.34 -12.21 -12.39
N LEU A 28 -0.04 -11.36 -11.40
CA LEU A 28 1.04 -11.56 -10.43
C LEU A 28 0.53 -12.12 -9.10
N ASN A 29 -0.72 -12.61 -9.04
CA ASN A 29 -1.42 -13.12 -7.85
C ASN A 29 -1.57 -12.08 -6.73
N TYR A 30 -1.86 -10.82 -7.11
CA TYR A 30 -2.16 -9.74 -6.18
C TYR A 30 -3.50 -9.06 -6.51
N SER A 31 -4.18 -8.61 -5.45
CA SER A 31 -5.31 -7.70 -5.54
C SER A 31 -4.90 -6.28 -5.13
N VAL A 32 -5.46 -5.27 -5.81
CA VAL A 32 -5.24 -3.86 -5.44
C VAL A 32 -6.28 -3.46 -4.38
N LYS A 33 -5.83 -3.03 -3.20
CA LYS A 33 -6.69 -2.56 -2.10
C LYS A 33 -6.24 -1.20 -1.61
N LEU A 34 -7.18 -0.35 -1.18
CA LEU A 34 -6.88 0.88 -0.45
C LEU A 34 -6.83 0.55 1.04
N LEU A 35 -5.63 0.46 1.61
CA LEU A 35 -5.46 0.06 3.01
C LEU A 35 -5.15 1.26 3.89
N ALA A 36 -5.77 1.28 5.07
CA ALA A 36 -5.29 2.05 6.22
C ALA A 36 -4.44 1.11 7.10
N ILE A 37 -3.17 1.45 7.28
CA ILE A 37 -2.19 0.61 7.96
C ILE A 37 -1.71 1.34 9.22
N ALA A 38 -1.75 0.62 10.34
CA ALA A 38 -1.16 1.04 11.61
C ALA A 38 -0.24 -0.08 12.13
N LYS A 39 1.08 0.13 12.05
CA LYS A 39 2.08 -0.83 12.55
C LYS A 39 2.89 -0.19 13.68
N LYS A 40 2.94 -0.85 14.85
CA LYS A 40 3.78 -0.42 15.99
C LYS A 40 5.09 -1.20 16.00
N GLU A 41 6.21 -0.50 15.84
CA GLU A 41 7.56 -1.03 15.96
C GLU A 41 8.25 -0.36 17.16
N LYS A 42 8.31 -1.03 18.32
CA LYS A 42 8.84 -0.45 19.56
C LYS A 42 8.12 0.86 19.91
N LYS A 43 8.81 2.01 19.85
CA LYS A 43 8.26 3.35 20.08
C LYS A 43 7.83 4.06 18.80
N PHE A 44 7.96 3.44 17.64
CA PHE A 44 7.57 4.01 16.36
C PHE A 44 6.21 3.49 15.92
N LEU A 45 5.41 4.38 15.36
CA LEU A 45 4.10 4.08 14.81
C LEU A 45 4.10 4.47 13.33
N ASP A 46 4.02 3.48 12.45
CA ASP A 46 3.79 3.65 11.02
C ASP A 46 2.29 3.79 10.79
N LEU A 47 1.85 4.99 10.42
CA LEU A 47 0.46 5.31 10.08
C LEU A 47 0.38 5.83 8.65
N ARG A 48 -0.37 5.12 7.80
CA ARG A 48 -0.51 5.49 6.39
C ARG A 48 -1.78 4.92 5.77
N VAL A 49 -2.26 5.62 4.74
CA VAL A 49 -3.34 5.18 3.86
C VAL A 49 -2.87 5.29 2.42
N HIS A 50 -2.88 4.20 1.66
CA HIS A 50 -2.52 4.22 0.24
C HIS A 50 -3.00 2.95 -0.49
N PRO A 51 -3.04 2.97 -1.84
CA PRO A 51 -3.18 1.76 -2.62
C PRO A 51 -2.04 0.79 -2.32
N THR A 52 -2.38 -0.48 -2.18
CA THR A 52 -1.49 -1.56 -1.80
C THR A 52 -1.84 -2.81 -2.57
N LEU A 53 -0.83 -3.52 -3.08
CA LEU A 53 -0.99 -4.88 -3.55
C LEU A 53 -0.98 -5.84 -2.37
N VAL A 54 -2.04 -6.63 -2.27
CA VAL A 54 -2.23 -7.66 -1.24
C VAL A 54 -2.29 -9.00 -1.96
N SER A 55 -1.53 -9.99 -1.47
CA SER A 55 -1.56 -11.35 -2.04
C SER A 55 -3.00 -11.84 -2.16
N GLU A 56 -3.34 -12.48 -3.27
CA GLU A 56 -4.68 -13.07 -3.45
C GLU A 56 -4.98 -14.13 -2.38
N GLU A 57 -3.96 -14.76 -1.80
CA GLU A 57 -4.10 -15.73 -0.70
C GLU A 57 -4.47 -15.08 0.65
N HIS A 58 -4.31 -13.77 0.81
CA HIS A 58 -4.58 -13.10 2.07
C HIS A 58 -6.07 -12.69 2.20
N PRO A 59 -6.75 -12.90 3.35
CA PRO A 59 -8.20 -12.67 3.48
C PRO A 59 -8.70 -11.27 3.09
N LEU A 60 -7.86 -10.23 3.23
CA LEU A 60 -8.21 -8.88 2.78
C LEU A 60 -8.37 -8.75 1.25
N SER A 61 -7.83 -9.69 0.46
CA SER A 61 -7.98 -9.74 -0.99
C SER A 61 -9.44 -9.98 -1.40
N GLU A 62 -10.19 -10.75 -0.61
CA GLU A 62 -11.56 -11.17 -0.89
C GLU A 62 -12.60 -10.09 -0.54
N VAL A 63 -12.21 -9.12 0.30
CA VAL A 63 -13.10 -8.03 0.74
C VAL A 63 -13.44 -7.14 -0.44
N SER A 64 -14.70 -7.14 -0.84
CA SER A 64 -15.16 -6.48 -2.07
C SER A 64 -16.41 -5.62 -1.86
N SER A 65 -16.70 -4.79 -2.86
CA SER A 65 -17.89 -3.91 -2.86
C SER A 65 -17.91 -2.95 -1.66
N SER A 66 -19.04 -2.82 -0.97
CA SER A 66 -19.24 -1.93 0.18
C SER A 66 -18.88 -2.56 1.54
N TYR A 67 -18.27 -3.74 1.53
CA TYR A 67 -17.77 -4.36 2.75
C TYR A 67 -16.43 -3.77 3.16
N ASN A 68 -16.27 -3.63 4.46
CA ASN A 68 -15.02 -3.25 5.09
C ASN A 68 -14.49 -4.43 5.89
N ALA A 69 -13.18 -4.45 6.09
CA ALA A 69 -12.55 -5.37 7.01
C ALA A 69 -11.48 -4.68 7.83
N VAL A 70 -11.31 -5.15 9.07
CA VAL A 70 -10.21 -4.78 9.95
C VAL A 70 -9.46 -6.05 10.28
N PHE A 71 -8.21 -6.12 9.82
CA PHE A 71 -7.28 -7.20 10.15
C PHE A 71 -6.36 -6.73 11.28
N LEU A 72 -6.31 -7.51 12.36
CA LEU A 72 -5.45 -7.24 13.51
C LEU A 72 -4.46 -8.39 13.65
N ASP A 73 -3.18 -8.07 13.81
CA ASP A 73 -2.14 -9.01 14.22
C ASP A 73 -1.59 -8.54 15.56
N THR A 74 -1.90 -9.27 16.63
CA THR A 74 -1.59 -8.84 18.01
C THR A 74 -1.23 -10.02 18.90
N LEU A 75 -0.39 -9.77 19.90
CA LEU A 75 -0.14 -10.72 20.97
C LEU A 75 -1.06 -10.41 22.17
N PRO A 76 -1.68 -11.40 22.81
CA PRO A 76 -1.61 -12.84 22.51
C PRO A 76 -2.68 -13.35 21.53
N ALA A 77 -3.66 -12.52 21.13
CA ALA A 77 -4.84 -12.98 20.39
C ALA A 77 -4.59 -13.48 18.95
N GLY A 78 -3.39 -13.29 18.42
CA GLY A 78 -2.99 -13.69 17.08
C GLY A 78 -3.60 -12.83 15.98
N LYS A 79 -3.87 -13.46 14.83
CA LYS A 79 -4.48 -12.84 13.65
C LYS A 79 -5.99 -12.90 13.75
N LEU A 80 -6.65 -11.74 13.75
CA LEU A 80 -8.10 -11.58 13.80
C LEU A 80 -8.59 -10.80 12.59
N LEU A 81 -9.72 -11.22 12.01
CA LEU A 81 -10.39 -10.52 10.92
C LEU A 81 -11.81 -10.16 11.34
N PHE A 82 -12.12 -8.87 11.34
CA PHE A 82 -13.48 -8.36 11.51
C PHE A 82 -13.98 -7.93 10.14
N TYR A 83 -15.11 -8.47 9.70
CA TYR A 83 -15.65 -8.25 8.36
C TYR A 83 -17.13 -7.87 8.46
N GLY A 84 -17.55 -6.87 7.69
CA GLY A 84 -18.95 -6.44 7.67
C GLY A 84 -19.18 -5.21 6.80
N ARG A 85 -20.43 -4.75 6.73
CA ARG A 85 -20.77 -3.51 6.05
C ARG A 85 -20.25 -2.32 6.86
N GLY A 86 -19.37 -1.51 6.28
CA GLY A 86 -18.82 -0.34 6.96
C GLY A 86 -19.42 0.99 6.55
N ALA A 87 -20.44 0.98 5.69
CA ALA A 87 -21.21 2.15 5.27
C ALA A 87 -22.68 1.77 5.06
N GLY A 88 -23.58 2.75 5.22
CA GLY A 88 -25.03 2.59 5.11
C GLY A 88 -25.76 2.98 6.39
N GLY A 89 -27.04 3.36 6.27
CA GLY A 89 -27.85 3.83 7.39
C GLY A 89 -27.97 2.81 8.52
N GLU A 90 -28.44 1.60 8.21
CA GLU A 90 -28.66 0.56 9.24
C GLU A 90 -27.37 0.10 9.95
N PRO A 91 -26.25 -0.21 9.26
CA PRO A 91 -24.99 -0.57 9.95
C PRO A 91 -24.47 0.54 10.85
N THR A 92 -24.64 1.81 10.45
CA THR A 92 -24.20 2.96 11.25
C THR A 92 -25.10 3.15 12.48
N SER A 93 -26.42 3.02 12.33
CA SER A 93 -27.38 3.11 13.43
C SER A 93 -27.13 2.06 14.51
N SER A 94 -26.75 0.84 14.12
CA SER A 94 -26.39 -0.23 15.06
C SER A 94 -25.24 0.17 15.99
N ALA A 95 -24.18 0.76 15.44
CA ALA A 95 -23.05 1.26 16.24
C ALA A 95 -23.47 2.37 17.21
N ILE A 96 -24.32 3.31 16.75
CA ILE A 96 -24.85 4.40 17.59
C ILE A 96 -25.67 3.85 18.76
N ILE A 97 -26.57 2.90 18.51
CA ILE A 97 -27.40 2.29 19.56
C ILE A 97 -26.53 1.56 20.59
N SER A 98 -25.51 0.83 20.13
CA SER A 98 -24.57 0.13 21.02
C SER A 98 -23.83 1.11 21.94
N ASP A 99 -23.37 2.24 21.43
CA ASP A 99 -22.71 3.28 22.24
C ASP A 99 -23.69 3.90 23.25
N ILE A 100 -24.95 4.15 22.88
CA ILE A 100 -25.97 4.67 23.81
C ILE A 100 -26.24 3.70 24.97
N VAL A 101 -26.36 2.40 24.67
CA VAL A 101 -26.55 1.35 25.71
C VAL A 101 -25.30 1.19 26.56
N ASN A 102 -24.10 1.31 25.99
CA ASN A 102 -22.86 1.30 26.76
C ASN A 102 -22.79 2.52 27.69
N LEU A 103 -23.20 3.70 27.24
CA LEU A 103 -23.22 4.92 28.07
C LEU A 103 -24.19 4.82 29.25
N SER A 104 -25.31 4.12 29.11
CA SER A 104 -26.27 3.93 30.21
C SER A 104 -25.79 2.95 31.29
N THR A 105 -24.77 2.14 30.97
CA THR A 105 -24.18 1.13 31.86
C THR A 105 -22.74 1.47 32.28
N PHE A 106 -22.23 2.65 31.88
CA PHE A 106 -20.80 2.97 31.95
C PHE A 106 -20.34 3.39 33.35
N GLU A 107 -19.40 2.64 33.93
CA GLU A 107 -18.52 3.14 34.98
C GLU A 107 -17.28 3.80 34.36
N ARG A 108 -16.88 4.99 34.87
CA ARG A 108 -15.71 5.73 34.37
C ARG A 108 -14.42 4.90 34.46
N LYS A 109 -14.04 4.25 33.36
CA LYS A 109 -12.68 3.72 33.18
C LYS A 109 -11.73 4.86 32.83
N SER A 110 -10.77 5.13 33.71
CA SER A 110 -9.64 6.02 33.40
C SER A 110 -8.81 5.37 32.29
N PHE A 111 -8.75 5.98 31.11
CA PHE A 111 -7.79 5.58 30.08
C PHE A 111 -6.37 5.86 30.59
N ARG A 112 -5.63 4.79 30.93
CA ARG A 112 -4.26 4.87 31.46
C ARG A 112 -3.22 5.21 30.37
N GLU A 113 -2.21 5.93 30.86
CA GLU A 113 -0.91 6.36 30.33
C GLU A 113 -0.75 6.69 28.83
N LYS A 114 -0.31 7.94 28.60
CA LYS A 114 0.22 8.43 27.33
C LYS A 114 1.63 7.85 27.13
N GLU A 115 1.72 6.68 26.51
CA GLU A 115 3.00 6.19 26.02
C GLU A 115 3.56 7.17 24.97
N ARG A 116 4.82 7.58 25.13
CA ARG A 116 5.49 8.43 24.13
C ARG A 116 5.86 7.58 22.92
N VAL A 117 5.08 7.71 21.86
CA VAL A 117 5.34 7.12 20.54
C VAL A 117 5.67 8.19 19.51
N PHE A 118 6.43 7.81 18.49
CA PHE A 118 6.89 8.69 17.42
C PHE A 118 6.32 8.19 16.08
N LEU A 119 5.74 9.10 15.29
CA LEU A 119 5.28 8.75 13.96
C LEU A 119 6.46 8.49 13.03
N LYS A 120 6.45 7.35 12.35
CA LYS A 120 7.44 7.00 11.33
C LYS A 120 7.16 7.85 10.08
N ASN A 121 8.21 8.50 9.55
CA ASN A 121 8.09 9.19 8.27
C ASN A 121 8.00 8.14 7.15
N ILE A 122 7.03 8.31 6.24
CA ILE A 122 6.83 7.41 5.08
C ILE A 122 8.13 7.18 4.30
N ASN A 123 8.97 8.20 4.16
CA ASN A 123 10.25 8.12 3.46
C ASN A 123 11.19 7.07 4.05
N ASN A 124 11.03 6.73 5.34
CA ASN A 124 11.85 5.76 6.07
C ASN A 124 11.23 4.36 6.15
N VAL A 125 10.02 4.17 5.62
CA VAL A 125 9.38 2.85 5.56
C VAL A 125 10.06 2.03 4.46
N LYS A 126 10.28 0.74 4.74
CA LYS A 126 10.82 -0.24 3.79
C LYS A 126 9.70 -1.16 3.35
N LEU A 127 9.51 -1.29 2.04
CA LEU A 127 8.42 -2.05 1.43
C LEU A 127 8.89 -2.68 0.12
N ARG A 128 8.13 -3.66 -0.37
CA ARG A 128 8.22 -4.11 -1.75
C ARG A 128 7.36 -3.20 -2.65
N TYR A 129 7.72 -3.08 -3.92
CA TYR A 129 7.04 -2.18 -4.85
C TYR A 129 6.72 -2.88 -6.17
N TYR A 130 5.49 -2.68 -6.64
CA TYR A 130 5.12 -2.81 -8.03
C TYR A 130 5.45 -1.50 -8.73
N ILE A 131 6.16 -1.57 -9.84
CA ILE A 131 6.52 -0.41 -10.64
C ILE A 131 6.17 -0.68 -12.09
N ARG A 132 5.40 0.23 -12.68
CA ARG A 132 5.09 0.23 -14.11
C ARG A 132 5.79 1.38 -14.82
N PHE A 133 6.61 1.02 -15.80
CA PHE A 133 7.23 1.93 -16.74
C PHE A 133 6.54 1.87 -18.10
N MET A 134 6.35 3.03 -18.74
CA MET A 134 5.90 3.10 -20.13
C MET A 134 7.10 3.47 -21.00
N ALA A 135 7.75 2.46 -21.56
CA ALA A 135 9.05 2.61 -22.21
C ALA A 135 8.99 2.32 -23.71
N LYS A 136 9.92 2.90 -24.48
CA LYS A 136 10.15 2.53 -25.89
C LYS A 136 10.53 1.06 -25.98
N ASP A 137 10.00 0.35 -26.97
CA ASP A 137 10.42 -1.02 -27.25
C ASP A 137 11.73 -1.02 -28.06
N ARG A 138 12.86 -1.05 -27.36
CA ARG A 138 14.20 -1.14 -27.97
C ARG A 138 15.20 -1.82 -27.03
N PRO A 139 16.25 -2.45 -27.58
CA PRO A 139 17.34 -3.01 -26.77
C PRO A 139 17.95 -2.01 -25.78
N GLY A 140 18.35 -2.50 -24.60
CA GLY A 140 19.06 -1.73 -23.58
C GLY A 140 18.19 -0.90 -22.63
N VAL A 141 16.87 -0.85 -22.82
CA VAL A 141 15.94 -0.12 -21.91
C VAL A 141 16.00 -0.69 -20.50
N LEU A 142 15.86 -2.02 -20.35
CA LEU A 142 15.92 -2.70 -19.06
C LEU A 142 17.25 -2.46 -18.35
N SER A 143 18.37 -2.47 -19.09
CA SER A 143 19.70 -2.18 -18.54
C SER A 143 19.83 -0.76 -17.98
N LYS A 144 19.26 0.23 -18.68
CA LYS A 144 19.25 1.62 -18.18
C LYS A 144 18.44 1.76 -16.89
N ILE A 145 17.26 1.12 -16.83
CA ILE A 145 16.39 1.13 -15.65
C ILE A 145 17.06 0.42 -14.48
N SER A 146 17.54 -0.81 -14.70
CA SER A 146 18.15 -1.64 -13.65
C SER A 146 19.42 -0.99 -13.08
N LYS A 147 20.25 -0.34 -13.92
CA LYS A 147 21.42 0.40 -13.46
C LYS A 147 21.06 1.54 -12.51
N ILE A 148 19.96 2.25 -12.76
CA ILE A 148 19.50 3.31 -11.85
C ILE A 148 18.98 2.71 -10.55
N LEU A 149 18.12 1.68 -10.61
CA LEU A 149 17.62 0.99 -9.42
C LEU A 149 18.77 0.48 -8.53
N ALA A 150 19.77 -0.16 -9.13
CA ALA A 150 20.97 -0.62 -8.44
C ALA A 150 21.75 0.53 -7.77
N SER A 151 21.87 1.70 -8.42
CA SER A 151 22.54 2.87 -7.83
C SER A 151 21.85 3.43 -6.59
N TYR A 152 20.59 3.07 -6.36
CA TYR A 152 19.81 3.40 -5.15
C TYR A 152 19.65 2.20 -4.20
N ASN A 153 20.40 1.12 -4.41
CA ASN A 153 20.35 -0.14 -3.65
C ASN A 153 18.95 -0.79 -3.63
N ILE A 154 18.29 -0.82 -4.80
CA ILE A 154 16.98 -1.44 -5.00
C ILE A 154 17.16 -2.73 -5.79
N SER A 155 16.88 -3.87 -5.16
CA SER A 155 16.91 -5.18 -5.81
C SER A 155 15.59 -5.47 -6.51
N ILE A 156 15.67 -6.07 -7.70
CA ILE A 156 14.52 -6.46 -8.51
C ILE A 156 14.17 -7.91 -8.19
N ALA A 157 12.93 -8.17 -7.81
CA ALA A 157 12.40 -9.51 -7.54
C ALA A 157 11.90 -10.18 -8.81
N SER A 158 11.23 -9.43 -9.70
CA SER A 158 10.78 -9.94 -10.99
C SER A 158 10.62 -8.82 -12.01
N VAL A 159 10.68 -9.19 -13.29
CA VAL A 159 10.44 -8.31 -14.43
C VAL A 159 9.47 -9.00 -15.39
N THR A 160 8.45 -8.28 -15.82
CA THR A 160 7.49 -8.76 -16.82
C THR A 160 7.35 -7.71 -17.91
N GLN A 161 7.64 -8.11 -19.15
CA GLN A 161 7.38 -7.32 -20.35
C GLN A 161 6.57 -8.19 -21.31
N LYS A 162 5.29 -7.89 -21.49
CA LYS A 162 4.45 -8.60 -22.45
C LYS A 162 4.65 -8.03 -23.85
N GLU A 163 4.82 -8.91 -24.83
CA GLU A 163 4.84 -8.53 -26.24
C GLU A 163 3.50 -7.90 -26.63
N ARG A 164 3.55 -6.72 -27.27
CA ARG A 164 2.38 -6.14 -27.93
C ARG A 164 2.54 -6.24 -29.44
N LYS A 165 1.48 -6.68 -30.12
CA LYS A 165 1.47 -6.84 -31.57
C LYS A 165 1.67 -5.55 -32.38
N ARG A 166 1.51 -4.33 -31.82
CA ARG A 166 1.54 -3.05 -32.59
C ARG A 166 1.97 -1.76 -31.84
N GLY A 167 2.81 -1.79 -30.80
CA GLY A 167 3.13 -0.59 -30.01
C GLY A 167 4.62 -0.22 -29.94
N LYS A 168 5.02 1.00 -30.35
CA LYS A 168 6.38 1.53 -30.09
C LYS A 168 6.66 1.78 -28.60
N ILE A 169 5.62 1.85 -27.77
CA ILE A 169 5.71 2.03 -26.32
C ILE A 169 5.01 0.83 -25.66
N VAL A 170 5.75 0.17 -24.78
CA VAL A 170 5.32 -1.04 -24.08
C VAL A 170 5.39 -0.85 -22.56
N PRO A 171 4.45 -1.44 -21.80
CA PRO A 171 4.56 -1.47 -20.36
C PRO A 171 5.64 -2.46 -19.93
N ILE A 172 6.52 -2.02 -19.03
CA ILE A 172 7.46 -2.88 -18.33
C ILE A 172 7.06 -2.85 -16.86
N ILE A 173 6.75 -4.04 -16.32
CA ILE A 173 6.39 -4.22 -14.93
C ILE A 173 7.60 -4.77 -14.19
N MET A 174 7.92 -4.18 -13.04
CA MET A 174 8.96 -4.66 -12.15
C MET A 174 8.41 -4.78 -10.73
N LEU A 175 8.69 -5.91 -10.09
CA LEU A 175 8.53 -6.05 -8.64
C LEU A 175 9.90 -5.88 -7.98
N THR A 176 9.97 -5.17 -6.87
CA THR A 176 11.20 -5.02 -6.08
C THR A 176 11.17 -5.91 -4.85
N HIS A 177 12.36 -6.24 -4.33
CA HIS A 177 12.49 -6.59 -2.91
C HIS A 177 12.26 -5.36 -2.03
N GLU A 178 12.40 -5.53 -0.71
CA GLU A 178 12.26 -4.42 0.22
C GLU A 178 13.25 -3.29 -0.09
N ALA A 179 12.70 -2.09 -0.24
CA ALA A 179 13.46 -0.87 -0.47
C ALA A 179 12.87 0.27 0.36
N LYS A 180 13.73 1.23 0.73
CA LYS A 180 13.29 2.45 1.41
C LYS A 180 12.46 3.30 0.43
N GLU A 181 11.31 3.80 0.87
CA GLU A 181 10.42 4.65 0.06
C GLU A 181 11.18 5.82 -0.58
N GLU A 182 12.04 6.50 0.19
CA GLU A 182 12.85 7.60 -0.32
C GLU A 182 13.75 7.19 -1.50
N SER A 183 14.36 6.00 -1.42
CA SER A 183 15.23 5.46 -2.48
C SER A 183 14.41 5.19 -3.74
N ILE A 184 13.24 4.57 -3.60
CA ILE A 184 12.31 4.30 -4.71
C ILE A 184 11.90 5.61 -5.39
N ARG A 185 11.46 6.61 -4.62
CA ARG A 185 11.05 7.92 -5.15
C ARG A 185 12.17 8.61 -5.93
N LYS A 186 13.41 8.61 -5.39
CA LYS A 186 14.58 9.18 -6.07
C LYS A 186 14.94 8.41 -7.35
N ALA A 187 14.89 7.09 -7.31
CA ALA A 187 15.16 6.25 -8.48
C ALA A 187 14.14 6.51 -9.59
N ILE A 188 12.84 6.51 -9.26
CA ILE A 188 11.77 6.80 -10.22
C ILE A 188 11.92 8.19 -10.83
N PHE A 189 12.20 9.22 -10.02
CA PHE A 189 12.44 10.56 -10.53
C PHE A 189 13.58 10.64 -11.55
N LYS A 190 14.64 9.83 -11.37
CA LYS A 190 15.76 9.74 -12.30
C LYS A 190 15.41 8.92 -13.55
N ILE A 191 14.66 7.83 -13.40
CA ILE A 191 14.22 6.96 -14.50
C ILE A 191 13.24 7.70 -15.43
N ASP A 192 12.30 8.46 -14.87
CA ASP A 192 11.30 9.23 -15.64
C ASP A 192 11.92 10.28 -16.57
N LYS A 193 13.18 10.69 -16.31
CA LYS A 193 13.93 11.61 -17.17
C LYS A 193 14.65 10.93 -18.34
N LEU A 194 14.68 9.60 -18.40
CA LEU A 194 15.31 8.90 -19.51
C LEU A 194 14.51 9.08 -20.80
N ASP A 195 15.22 9.26 -21.91
CA ASP A 195 14.64 9.43 -23.25
C ASP A 195 13.76 8.25 -23.73
N VAL A 196 13.96 7.08 -23.10
CA VAL A 196 13.19 5.85 -23.32
C VAL A 196 11.85 5.83 -22.61
N ILE A 197 11.69 6.56 -21.51
CA ILE A 197 10.44 6.62 -20.76
C ILE A 197 9.55 7.70 -21.39
N LYS A 198 8.27 7.37 -21.60
CA LYS A 198 7.33 8.25 -22.34
C LYS A 198 6.14 8.71 -21.53
N ARG A 199 5.91 8.12 -20.37
CA ARG A 199 4.90 8.56 -19.42
C ARG A 199 5.46 8.43 -18.01
N PRO A 200 4.97 9.23 -17.05
CA PRO A 200 5.37 9.08 -15.65
C PRO A 200 5.21 7.64 -15.18
N SER A 201 6.21 7.13 -14.48
CA SER A 201 6.13 5.79 -13.91
C SER A 201 5.07 5.76 -12.82
N PHE A 202 4.42 4.61 -12.70
CA PHE A 202 3.43 4.38 -11.67
C PHE A 202 3.93 3.36 -10.67
N ILE A 203 3.67 3.60 -9.38
CA ILE A 203 4.10 2.71 -8.30
C ILE A 203 2.91 2.34 -7.41
N ILE A 204 2.87 1.08 -6.99
CA ILE A 204 1.97 0.59 -5.93
C ILE A 204 2.86 -0.13 -4.91
N ARG A 205 2.61 0.11 -3.62
CA ARG A 205 3.32 -0.59 -2.53
C ARG A 205 2.77 -2.00 -2.39
N ILE A 206 3.59 -2.94 -2.00
CA ILE A 206 3.19 -4.33 -1.72
C ILE A 206 3.37 -4.56 -0.22
N GLU A 207 2.33 -5.10 0.42
CA GLU A 207 2.40 -5.49 1.84
C GLU A 207 2.39 -6.99 1.98
N ASP A 208 3.34 -7.47 2.78
CA ASP A 208 3.36 -8.82 3.31
C ASP A 208 2.62 -8.80 4.66
N LEU A 209 1.41 -9.34 4.68
CA LEU A 209 0.47 -9.37 5.82
C LEU A 209 0.33 -10.80 6.38
#